data_AF-A0A7U9X2Y6-F1
#
_entry.id   AF-A0A7U9X2Y6-F1
#
_cell.length_a   1.000
_cell.length_b   1.000
_cell.length_c   1.000
_cell.angle_alpha   90.00
_cell.angle_beta   90.00
_cell.angle_gamma   90.00
#
_symmetry.space_group_name_H-M   'P 1'
#
loop_
_entity.id
_entity.type
_entity.pdbx_description
1 polymer ?
#
loop_
_entity_poly.entity_id
_entity_poly.type
_entity_poly.pdbx_seq_one_letter_code
_entity_poly.pdbx_strand_id
1 'polypeptide(L)'
;MLESGNISFDDLQVEKYAADLETYWSNNKPVFKLDSVSFLYIWGSLITWAMITVLCFIIGILSYAKLPSEIPVQWNNGIATSVVDKKFIFVYPFACVCIRILLRPVIYVRFLINYIYRELITEYLSNYLCFIVLSVEVFSIMFVYGWIKSVVAVLLVDTVALIGILIVGITKVSLDHSPAFK
;
A
#
# COMPACT_ATOMS: atom_id res chain seq x y z
N MET A 1 7.44 49.45 -24.51
CA MET A 1 6.59 49.37 -23.32
C MET A 1 5.59 48.25 -23.56
N LEU A 2 5.71 47.14 -22.84
CA LEU A 2 4.71 46.08 -22.87
C LEU A 2 3.60 46.51 -21.91
N GLU A 3 2.44 46.80 -22.46
CA GLU A 3 1.25 47.21 -21.72
C GLU A 3 0.80 46.03 -20.86
N SER A 4 0.80 46.22 -19.54
CA SER A 4 0.36 45.24 -18.55
C SER A 4 -1.17 45.09 -18.62
N GLY A 5 -1.66 44.46 -19.68
CA GLY A 5 -3.03 44.00 -19.80
C GLY A 5 -3.21 42.74 -18.96
N ASN A 6 -4.29 42.68 -18.19
CA ASN A 6 -4.70 41.51 -17.43
C ASN A 6 -5.09 40.38 -18.40
N ILE A 7 -4.12 39.55 -18.79
CA ILE A 7 -4.35 38.42 -19.69
C ILE A 7 -5.07 37.34 -18.87
N SER A 8 -6.33 37.09 -19.17
CA SER A 8 -7.07 35.97 -18.59
C SER A 8 -6.43 34.65 -19.05
N PHE A 9 -6.33 33.67 -18.16
CA PHE A 9 -5.85 32.32 -18.52
C PHE A 9 -6.66 31.70 -19.66
N ASP A 10 -7.93 32.08 -19.82
CA ASP A 10 -8.81 31.64 -20.90
C ASP A 10 -8.36 32.13 -22.29
N ASP A 11 -7.63 33.25 -22.35
CA ASP A 11 -7.11 33.82 -23.60
C ASP A 11 -5.71 33.28 -23.95
N LEU A 12 -5.05 32.58 -23.02
CA LEU A 12 -3.82 31.87 -23.34
C LEU A 12 -4.17 30.60 -24.14
N GLN A 13 -4.05 30.69 -25.48
CA GLN A 13 -4.07 29.52 -26.35
C GLN A 13 -2.78 28.70 -26.18
N VAL A 14 -2.60 28.05 -25.01
CA VAL A 14 -1.44 27.21 -24.66
C VAL A 14 -1.25 26.10 -25.69
N GLU A 15 -2.36 25.61 -26.24
CA GLU A 15 -2.47 24.63 -27.32
C GLU A 15 -1.73 25.05 -28.61
N LYS A 16 -1.61 26.36 -28.84
CA LYS A 16 -0.94 26.91 -30.02
C LYS A 16 0.59 26.91 -29.89
N TYR A 17 1.10 26.88 -28.67
CA TYR A 17 2.54 26.93 -28.36
C TYR A 17 3.12 25.58 -27.95
N ALA A 18 2.28 24.64 -27.54
CA ALA A 18 2.65 23.26 -27.27
C ALA A 18 2.30 22.39 -28.49
N ALA A 19 3.13 22.46 -29.53
CA ALA A 19 3.04 21.51 -30.63
C ALA A 19 3.16 20.10 -30.05
N ASP A 20 2.16 19.27 -30.31
CA ASP A 20 2.12 17.85 -29.95
C ASP A 20 1.85 17.52 -28.47
N LEU A 21 1.07 18.35 -27.77
CA LEU A 21 0.63 18.08 -26.38
C LEU A 21 -0.01 16.70 -26.22
N GLU A 22 -0.81 16.26 -27.19
CA GLU A 22 -1.47 14.95 -27.19
C GLU A 22 -0.45 13.79 -27.29
N THR A 23 0.55 13.94 -28.15
CA THR A 23 1.64 12.97 -28.34
C THR A 23 2.59 12.95 -27.14
N TYR A 24 2.92 14.11 -26.58
CA TYR A 24 3.71 14.24 -25.35
C TYR A 24 2.98 13.61 -24.15
N TRP A 25 1.67 13.84 -24.03
CA TRP A 25 0.83 13.27 -22.97
C TRP A 25 0.66 11.75 -23.11
N SER A 26 0.49 11.25 -24.33
CA SER A 26 0.44 9.82 -24.63
C SER A 26 1.74 9.11 -24.24
N ASN A 27 2.88 9.70 -24.58
CA ASN A 27 4.20 9.11 -24.36
C ASN A 27 4.69 9.22 -22.90
N ASN A 28 4.25 10.23 -22.15
CA ASN A 28 4.69 10.48 -20.77
C ASN A 28 3.62 10.17 -19.71
N LYS A 29 2.49 9.57 -20.11
CA LYS A 29 1.41 9.12 -19.22
C LYS A 29 1.86 8.29 -18.00
N PRO A 30 2.89 7.43 -18.06
CA PRO A 30 3.38 6.68 -16.90
C PRO A 30 4.11 7.57 -15.87
N VAL A 31 4.73 8.66 -16.34
CA VAL A 31 5.59 9.55 -15.53
C VAL A 31 4.75 10.52 -14.68
N PHE A 32 3.53 10.84 -15.11
CA PHE A 32 2.64 11.78 -14.41
C PHE A 32 1.55 11.14 -13.55
N LYS A 33 1.38 9.81 -13.59
CA LYS A 33 0.29 9.08 -12.92
C LYS A 33 0.70 8.36 -11.63
N LEU A 34 1.63 8.91 -10.85
CA LEU A 34 1.70 8.62 -9.41
C LEU A 34 0.57 9.36 -8.67
N ASP A 35 -0.65 9.19 -9.17
CA ASP A 35 -1.87 9.62 -8.50
C ASP A 35 -2.16 8.62 -7.37
N SER A 36 -2.67 9.08 -6.24
CA SER A 36 -2.98 8.22 -5.10
C SER A 36 -4.00 7.11 -5.46
N VAL A 37 -4.82 7.34 -6.50
CA VAL A 37 -5.70 6.33 -7.09
C VAL A 37 -4.90 5.27 -7.85
N SER A 38 -3.91 5.67 -8.66
CA SER A 38 -2.97 4.73 -9.29
C SER A 38 -2.15 3.98 -8.24
N PHE A 39 -1.76 4.61 -7.14
CA PHE A 39 -1.10 3.94 -6.03
C PHE A 39 -2.01 2.85 -5.45
N LEU A 40 -3.26 3.16 -5.09
CA LEU A 40 -4.20 2.17 -4.58
C LEU A 40 -4.52 1.07 -5.61
N TYR A 41 -4.50 1.38 -6.91
CA TYR A 41 -4.72 0.40 -7.97
C TYR A 41 -3.51 -0.53 -8.18
N ILE A 42 -2.29 0.02 -8.21
CA ILE A 42 -1.03 -0.74 -8.28
C ILE A 42 -0.90 -1.62 -7.03
N TRP A 43 -1.20 -1.09 -5.85
CA TRP A 43 -1.21 -1.82 -4.59
C TRP A 43 -2.46 -2.67 -4.39
N GLY A 44 -3.50 -2.55 -5.21
CA GLY A 44 -4.67 -3.44 -5.21
C GLY A 44 -4.49 -4.66 -6.12
N SER A 45 -3.59 -4.56 -7.10
CA SER A 45 -3.33 -5.60 -8.08
C SER A 45 -2.89 -6.93 -7.45
N LEU A 46 -3.53 -8.02 -7.87
CA LEU A 46 -3.15 -9.39 -7.52
C LEU A 46 -1.70 -9.69 -7.87
N ILE A 47 -1.19 -9.13 -8.97
CA ILE A 47 0.19 -9.35 -9.44
C ILE A 47 1.18 -8.73 -8.47
N THR A 48 0.95 -7.48 -8.04
CA THR A 48 1.82 -6.78 -7.08
C THR A 48 1.93 -7.57 -5.77
N TRP A 49 0.80 -8.04 -5.24
CA TRP A 49 0.81 -8.82 -4.01
C TRP A 49 1.35 -10.23 -4.17
N ALA A 50 1.18 -10.86 -5.34
CA ALA A 50 1.84 -12.12 -5.63
C ALA A 50 3.36 -11.95 -5.62
N MET A 51 3.89 -10.89 -6.24
CA MET A 51 5.32 -10.56 -6.23
C MET A 51 5.83 -10.28 -4.82
N ILE A 52 5.11 -9.47 -4.03
CA ILE A 52 5.47 -9.17 -2.63
C ILE A 52 5.48 -10.46 -1.79
N THR A 53 4.45 -11.29 -1.93
CA THR A 53 4.34 -12.54 -1.17
C THR A 53 5.45 -13.53 -1.55
N VAL A 54 5.77 -13.66 -2.84
CA VAL A 54 6.89 -14.49 -3.32
C VAL A 54 8.22 -13.96 -2.78
N LEU A 55 8.41 -12.64 -2.76
CA LEU A 55 9.59 -12.02 -2.19
C LEU A 55 9.71 -12.33 -0.69
N CYS A 56 8.61 -12.24 0.06
CA CYS A 56 8.54 -12.65 1.47
C CYS A 56 8.90 -14.13 1.65
N PHE A 57 8.35 -15.04 0.84
CA PHE A 57 8.76 -16.44 0.86
C PHE A 57 10.27 -16.63 0.61
N ILE A 58 10.85 -15.92 -0.36
CA ILE A 58 12.29 -15.97 -0.64
C ILE A 58 13.08 -15.48 0.56
N ILE A 59 12.69 -14.34 1.16
CA ILE A 59 13.35 -13.79 2.35
C ILE A 59 13.25 -14.77 3.53
N GLY A 60 12.08 -15.39 3.74
CA GLY A 60 11.88 -16.44 4.72
C GLY A 60 12.80 -17.64 4.50
N ILE A 61 12.92 -18.13 3.25
CA ILE A 61 13.83 -19.23 2.88
C ILE A 61 15.29 -18.86 3.14
N LEU A 62 15.73 -17.69 2.68
CA LEU A 62 17.10 -17.21 2.86
C LEU A 62 17.46 -17.02 4.34
N SER A 63 16.49 -16.58 5.14
CA SER A 63 16.67 -16.36 6.58
C SER A 63 16.55 -17.65 7.38
N TYR A 64 15.86 -18.68 6.88
CA TYR A 64 15.53 -19.92 7.60
C TYR A 64 16.74 -20.64 8.21
N ALA A 65 17.88 -20.60 7.51
CA ALA A 65 19.13 -21.20 7.98
C ALA A 65 19.73 -20.46 9.18
N LYS A 66 19.48 -19.16 9.30
CA LYS A 66 20.00 -18.29 10.36
C LYS A 66 18.99 -18.04 11.49
N LEU A 67 17.74 -18.44 11.31
CA LEU A 67 16.72 -18.34 12.35
C LEU A 67 16.98 -19.36 13.48
N PRO A 68 16.82 -18.95 14.75
CA PRO A 68 16.85 -19.87 15.89
C PRO A 68 15.76 -20.94 15.78
N SER A 69 15.88 -22.06 16.51
CA SER A 69 14.88 -23.15 16.47
C SER A 69 13.47 -22.68 16.79
N GLU A 70 13.36 -21.68 17.66
CA GLU A 70 12.12 -21.07 18.08
C GLU A 70 12.13 -19.57 17.78
N ILE A 71 11.08 -19.07 17.13
CA ILE A 71 10.87 -17.66 16.82
C ILE A 71 9.79 -17.08 17.74
N PRO A 72 9.93 -15.83 18.19
CA PRO A 72 8.90 -15.19 18.98
C PRO A 72 7.70 -14.81 18.11
N VAL A 73 6.49 -14.97 18.68
CA VAL A 73 5.20 -14.61 18.03
C VAL A 73 4.41 -13.61 18.87
N GLN A 74 4.67 -13.56 20.17
CA GLN A 74 4.11 -12.56 21.06
C GLN A 74 5.24 -11.83 21.77
N TRP A 75 5.10 -10.51 21.82
CA TRP A 75 6.05 -9.63 22.49
C TRP A 75 5.31 -8.76 23.49
N ASN A 76 5.83 -8.71 24.72
CA ASN A 76 5.37 -7.78 25.75
C ASN A 76 6.58 -6.99 26.25
N ASN A 77 6.51 -5.66 26.19
CA ASN A 77 7.61 -4.76 26.62
C ASN A 77 8.99 -5.12 26.05
N GLY A 78 9.05 -5.60 24.80
CA GLY A 78 10.31 -5.97 24.12
C GLY A 78 10.86 -7.35 24.51
N ILE A 79 10.11 -8.15 25.26
CA ILE A 79 10.45 -9.54 25.61
C ILE A 79 9.49 -10.47 24.88
N ALA A 80 10.02 -11.55 24.30
CA ALA A 80 9.23 -12.62 23.72
C ALA A 80 8.46 -13.38 24.82
N THR A 81 7.14 -13.29 24.81
CA THR A 81 6.28 -14.00 25.80
C THR A 81 5.80 -15.35 25.30
N SER A 82 5.75 -15.54 23.98
CA SER A 82 5.43 -16.81 23.34
C SER A 82 6.36 -17.03 22.16
N VAL A 83 6.87 -18.24 22.06
CA VAL A 83 7.76 -18.70 20.99
C VAL A 83 7.14 -19.91 20.29
N VAL A 84 7.45 -20.07 19.02
CA VAL A 84 6.97 -21.18 18.17
C VAL A 84 8.11 -21.69 17.31
N ASP A 85 7.95 -22.87 16.71
CA ASP A 85 8.93 -23.43 15.77
C ASP A 85 9.19 -22.46 14.60
N LYS A 86 10.45 -22.34 14.19
CA LYS A 86 10.88 -21.45 13.08
C LYS A 86 10.17 -21.68 11.74
N LYS A 87 9.58 -22.86 11.49
CA LYS A 87 8.72 -23.11 10.32
C LYS A 87 7.53 -22.15 10.26
N PHE A 88 7.13 -21.60 11.40
CA PHE A 88 6.04 -20.64 11.48
C PHE A 88 6.31 -19.34 10.71
N ILE A 89 7.58 -19.05 10.35
CA ILE A 89 7.88 -17.89 9.49
C ILE A 89 7.12 -17.94 8.15
N PHE A 90 6.86 -19.14 7.61
CA PHE A 90 6.13 -19.32 6.36
C PHE A 90 4.61 -19.18 6.51
N VAL A 91 4.10 -19.16 7.74
CA VAL A 91 2.68 -18.97 8.01
C VAL A 91 2.26 -17.54 7.67
N TYR A 92 3.14 -16.54 7.84
CA TYR A 92 2.83 -15.15 7.50
C TYR A 92 2.54 -14.94 6.00
N PRO A 93 3.44 -15.29 5.06
CA PRO A 93 3.15 -15.11 3.64
C PRO A 93 2.01 -16.03 3.18
N PHE A 94 1.85 -17.22 3.76
CA PHE A 94 0.68 -18.07 3.51
C PHE A 94 -0.64 -17.41 3.97
N ALA A 95 -0.67 -16.83 5.17
CA ALA A 95 -1.83 -16.12 5.69
C ALA A 95 -2.19 -14.89 4.84
N CYS A 96 -1.20 -14.17 4.32
CA CYS A 96 -1.40 -13.09 3.35
C CYS A 96 -2.16 -13.58 2.09
N VAL A 97 -1.77 -14.73 1.54
CA VAL A 97 -2.49 -15.35 0.41
C VAL A 97 -3.93 -15.72 0.80
N CYS A 98 -4.12 -16.33 1.97
CA CYS A 98 -5.45 -16.68 2.46
C CYS A 98 -6.35 -15.45 2.65
N ILE A 99 -5.82 -14.35 3.20
CA ILE A 99 -6.56 -13.08 3.36
C ILE A 99 -7.02 -12.57 2.00
N ARG A 100 -6.14 -12.58 0.99
CA ARG A 100 -6.52 -12.11 -0.36
C ARG A 100 -7.52 -13.00 -1.07
N ILE A 101 -7.41 -14.33 -0.95
CA ILE A 101 -8.29 -15.26 -1.68
C ILE A 101 -9.64 -15.43 -0.98
N LEU A 102 -9.64 -15.51 0.36
CA LEU A 102 -10.84 -15.84 1.14
C LEU A 102 -11.50 -14.60 1.75
N LEU A 103 -10.72 -13.71 2.37
CA LEU A 103 -11.28 -12.60 3.14
C LEU A 103 -11.74 -11.45 2.23
N ARG A 104 -10.99 -11.14 1.16
CA ARG A 104 -11.36 -10.11 0.17
C ARG A 104 -12.77 -10.32 -0.42
N PRO A 105 -13.15 -11.48 -0.98
CA PRO A 105 -14.50 -11.67 -1.52
C PRO A 105 -15.57 -11.64 -0.43
N VAL A 106 -15.27 -12.07 0.79
CA VAL A 106 -16.21 -12.00 1.92
C VAL A 106 -16.47 -10.55 2.33
N ILE A 107 -15.43 -9.72 2.45
CA ILE A 107 -15.59 -8.28 2.74
C ILE A 107 -16.38 -7.61 1.62
N TYR A 108 -16.04 -7.92 0.36
CA TYR A 108 -16.71 -7.36 -0.81
C TYR A 108 -18.20 -7.67 -0.81
N VAL A 109 -18.58 -8.94 -0.62
CA VAL A 109 -19.98 -9.38 -0.70
C VAL A 109 -20.76 -8.99 0.55
N ARG A 110 -20.18 -9.08 1.75
CA ARG A 110 -20.97 -9.10 3.00
C ARG A 110 -20.98 -7.79 3.75
N PHE A 111 -19.90 -7.00 3.70
CA PHE A 111 -19.73 -5.83 4.58
C PHE A 111 -20.04 -4.49 3.90
N LEU A 112 -19.95 -4.40 2.58
CA LEU A 112 -20.00 -3.12 1.88
C LEU A 112 -21.19 -2.95 0.93
N ILE A 113 -22.22 -3.81 1.06
CA ILE A 113 -23.66 -3.62 0.73
C ILE A 113 -24.05 -2.30 0.02
N ASN A 114 -23.84 -1.22 0.75
CA ASN A 114 -24.53 0.05 0.57
C ASN A 114 -23.58 1.24 0.42
N TYR A 115 -22.28 1.02 0.19
CA TYR A 115 -21.29 2.10 0.10
C TYR A 115 -20.81 2.34 -1.33
N ILE A 116 -20.84 3.61 -1.77
CA ILE A 116 -20.34 4.09 -3.07
C ILE A 116 -18.85 3.75 -3.25
N TYR A 117 -18.07 3.74 -2.15
CA TYR A 117 -16.62 3.46 -2.15
C TYR A 117 -16.26 2.00 -1.81
N ARG A 118 -17.19 1.04 -1.98
CA ARG A 118 -17.00 -0.38 -1.60
C ARG A 118 -15.68 -0.97 -2.08
N GLU A 119 -15.38 -0.83 -3.38
CA GLU A 119 -14.23 -1.49 -4.00
C GLU A 119 -12.92 -0.95 -3.41
N LEU A 120 -12.84 0.37 -3.26
CA LEU A 120 -11.72 1.07 -2.64
C LEU A 120 -11.49 0.63 -1.18
N ILE A 121 -12.57 0.57 -0.38
CA ILE A 121 -12.49 0.18 1.03
C ILE A 121 -12.11 -1.29 1.18
N THR A 122 -12.64 -2.17 0.31
CA THR A 122 -12.30 -3.60 0.32
C THR A 122 -10.83 -3.83 -0.02
N GLU A 123 -10.34 -3.19 -1.09
CA GLU A 123 -8.93 -3.24 -1.47
C GLU A 123 -8.05 -2.74 -0.34
N TYR A 124 -8.35 -1.54 0.19
CA TYR A 124 -7.57 -0.95 1.27
C TYR A 124 -7.52 -1.85 2.52
N LEU A 125 -8.66 -2.37 2.97
CA LEU A 125 -8.72 -3.20 4.17
C LEU A 125 -7.97 -4.52 3.98
N SER A 126 -8.13 -5.17 2.82
CA SER A 126 -7.41 -6.40 2.52
C SER A 126 -5.89 -6.17 2.44
N ASN A 127 -5.47 -5.04 1.87
CA ASN A 127 -4.07 -4.62 1.79
C ASN A 127 -3.50 -4.33 3.17
N TYR A 128 -4.24 -3.61 4.01
CA TYR A 128 -3.85 -3.30 5.39
C TYR A 128 -3.58 -4.57 6.20
N LEU A 129 -4.50 -5.54 6.15
CA LEU A 129 -4.35 -6.82 6.84
C LEU A 129 -3.14 -7.62 6.34
N CYS A 130 -2.94 -7.68 5.02
CA CYS A 130 -1.78 -8.35 4.43
C CYS A 130 -0.47 -7.66 4.85
N PHE A 131 -0.45 -6.33 4.89
CA PHE A 131 0.71 -5.54 5.29
C PHE A 131 1.09 -5.80 6.74
N ILE A 132 0.11 -5.85 7.65
CA ILE A 132 0.36 -6.22 9.06
C ILE A 132 1.03 -7.60 9.14
N VAL A 133 0.45 -8.59 8.46
CA VAL A 133 0.95 -9.97 8.53
C VAL A 133 2.37 -10.10 8.00
N LEU A 134 2.68 -9.48 6.85
CA LEU A 134 4.03 -9.49 6.29
C LEU A 134 5.02 -8.62 7.09
N SER A 135 4.56 -7.52 7.68
CA SER A 135 5.40 -6.69 8.56
C SER A 135 5.84 -7.47 9.80
N VAL A 136 4.97 -8.31 10.37
CA VAL A 136 5.34 -9.19 11.49
C VAL A 136 6.40 -10.22 11.07
N GLU A 137 6.36 -10.75 9.85
CA GLU A 137 7.41 -11.64 9.30
C GLU A 137 8.76 -10.93 9.28
N VAL A 138 8.80 -9.75 8.62
CA VAL A 138 10.02 -8.96 8.49
C VAL A 138 10.54 -8.53 9.86
N PHE A 139 9.65 -8.12 10.77
CA PHE A 139 10.00 -7.80 12.14
C PHE A 139 10.61 -8.99 12.87
N SER A 140 10.02 -10.19 12.75
CA SER A 140 10.52 -11.40 13.41
C SER A 140 11.97 -11.69 12.97
N ILE A 141 12.26 -11.51 11.68
CA ILE A 141 13.61 -11.65 11.14
C ILE A 141 14.54 -10.55 11.70
N MET A 142 14.12 -9.28 11.63
CA MET A 142 14.93 -8.16 12.15
C MET A 142 15.19 -8.24 13.66
N PHE A 143 14.24 -8.76 14.43
CA PHE A 143 14.36 -8.99 15.87
C PHE A 143 15.43 -10.06 16.17
N VAL A 144 15.45 -11.15 15.41
CA VAL A 144 16.49 -12.19 15.53
C VAL A 144 17.88 -11.64 15.22
N TYR A 145 18.01 -10.73 14.24
CA TYR A 145 19.27 -10.03 13.97
C TYR A 145 19.61 -8.92 14.98
N GLY A 146 18.73 -8.64 15.95
CA GLY A 146 18.94 -7.65 17.00
C GLY A 146 18.78 -6.18 16.55
N TRP A 147 18.20 -5.94 15.37
CA TRP A 147 18.04 -4.58 14.83
C TRP A 147 16.87 -3.82 15.45
N ILE A 148 15.79 -4.51 15.83
CA ILE A 148 14.58 -3.90 16.35
C ILE A 148 14.12 -4.65 17.60
N LYS A 149 13.66 -3.91 18.62
CA LYS A 149 13.21 -4.47 19.91
C LYS A 149 11.70 -4.44 20.12
N SER A 150 10.97 -3.58 19.41
CA SER A 150 9.53 -3.38 19.63
C SER A 150 8.73 -3.58 18.34
N VAL A 151 7.90 -4.62 18.33
CA VAL A 151 6.94 -4.87 17.23
C VAL A 151 5.89 -3.76 17.17
N VAL A 152 5.48 -3.23 18.33
CA VAL A 152 4.47 -2.19 18.44
C VAL A 152 4.94 -0.91 17.74
N ALA A 153 6.23 -0.57 17.85
CA ALA A 153 6.78 0.60 17.18
C ALA A 153 6.72 0.44 15.65
N VAL A 154 7.06 -0.74 15.12
CA VAL A 154 7.00 -1.01 13.67
C VAL A 154 5.56 -0.95 13.17
N LEU A 155 4.64 -1.64 13.85
CA LEU A 155 3.21 -1.63 13.47
C LEU A 155 2.58 -0.24 13.58
N LEU A 156 3.00 0.60 14.53
CA LEU A 156 2.55 1.99 14.63
C LEU A 156 3.06 2.82 13.45
N VAL A 157 4.33 2.69 13.08
CA VAL A 157 4.90 3.39 11.91
C VAL A 157 4.16 2.96 10.64
N ASP A 158 3.94 1.66 10.46
CA ASP A 158 3.19 1.12 9.32
C ASP A 158 1.75 1.64 9.28
N THR A 159 1.08 1.66 10.43
CA THR A 159 -0.29 2.16 10.53
C THR A 159 -0.38 3.65 10.21
N VAL A 160 0.53 4.47 10.73
CA VAL A 160 0.59 5.91 10.44
C VAL A 160 0.86 6.14 8.95
N ALA A 161 1.78 5.38 8.35
CA ALA A 161 2.08 5.47 6.92
C ALA A 161 0.85 5.11 6.06
N LEU A 162 0.16 4.01 6.38
CA LEU A 162 -1.01 3.55 5.64
C LEU A 162 -2.22 4.48 5.81
N ILE A 163 -2.42 5.06 6.99
CA ILE A 163 -3.46 6.08 7.23
C ILE A 163 -3.13 7.36 6.46
N GLY A 164 -1.86 7.80 6.47
CA GLY A 164 -1.42 8.96 5.70
C GLY A 164 -1.70 8.80 4.20
N ILE A 165 -1.40 7.63 3.64
CA ILE A 165 -1.71 7.29 2.25
C ILE A 165 -3.22 7.32 1.99
N LEU A 166 -4.05 6.79 2.91
CA LEU A 166 -5.50 6.80 2.78
C LEU A 166 -6.07 8.22 2.73
N ILE A 167 -5.63 9.08 3.66
CA ILE A 167 -6.08 10.48 3.72
C ILE A 167 -5.74 11.18 2.42
N VAL A 168 -4.49 11.09 1.96
CA VAL A 168 -4.06 11.68 0.68
C VAL A 168 -4.93 11.18 -0.48
N GLY A 169 -5.25 9.88 -0.52
CA GLY A 169 -6.13 9.28 -1.52
C GLY A 169 -7.54 9.84 -1.51
N ILE A 170 -8.17 9.95 -0.33
CA ILE A 170 -9.54 10.47 -0.20
C ILE A 170 -9.59 11.96 -0.56
N THR A 171 -8.61 12.76 -0.12
CA THR A 171 -8.59 14.21 -0.39
C THR A 171 -8.48 14.48 -1.89
N LYS A 172 -7.68 13.69 -2.61
CA LYS A 172 -7.54 13.79 -4.08
C LYS A 172 -8.81 13.41 -4.82
N VAL A 173 -9.46 12.30 -4.46
CA VAL A 173 -10.73 11.88 -5.07
C VAL A 173 -11.85 12.90 -4.80
N SER A 174 -11.87 13.50 -3.61
CA SER A 174 -12.87 14.51 -3.24
C SER A 174 -12.68 15.83 -4.00
N LEU A 175 -11.44 16.21 -4.30
CA LEU A 175 -11.13 17.40 -5.10
C LEU A 175 -11.54 17.22 -6.57
N ASP A 176 -11.37 16.02 -7.12
CA ASP A 176 -11.73 15.68 -8.51
C ASP A 176 -13.25 15.58 -8.74
N HIS A 177 -14.04 15.39 -7.66
CA HIS A 177 -15.51 15.38 -7.69
C HIS A 177 -16.14 16.76 -7.36
N SER A 178 -15.35 17.81 -7.16
CA SER A 178 -15.88 19.13 -6.87
C SER A 178 -16.42 19.80 -8.15
N PRO A 179 -17.68 20.26 -8.20
CA PRO A 179 -18.30 20.86 -9.40
C PRO A 179 -17.71 22.23 -9.80
N ALA A 180 -16.63 22.67 -9.17
CA ALA A 180 -15.92 23.92 -9.48
C ALA A 180 -14.92 23.79 -10.64
N PHE A 181 -14.70 22.58 -11.18
CA PHE A 181 -13.81 22.31 -12.31
C PHE A 181 -14.55 21.62 -13.48
N LYS A 182 -15.68 22.19 -13.89
CA LYS A 182 -16.39 21.75 -15.10
C LYS A 182 -16.59 22.91 -16.06
#